data_AF-A0A7T2GJD5-F1
#
_entry.id   AF-A0A7T2GJD5-F1
#
_cell.length_a   1.000
_cell.length_b   1.000
_cell.length_c   1.000
_cell.angle_alpha   90.00
_cell.angle_beta   90.00
_cell.angle_gamma   90.00
#
_symmetry.space_group_name_H-M   'P 1'
#
loop_
_entity.id
_entity.type
_entity.pdbx_description
1 polymer ?
#
loop_
_entity_poly.entity_id
_entity_poly.type
_entity_poly.pdbx_seq_one_letter_code
_entity_poly.pdbx_strand_id
1 'polypeptide(L)'
;MILTSLALIAAQPALDDAALRHDVRCMAALSAAAAAAEEAEMKNNITLITTYFIGRVDGRAPQADLAALVESEAKALETGDMEAVITECAGVVEKRMGEIEKLGQDKS
;
A
#
# COMPACT_ATOMS: atom_id res chain seq x y z
N MET A 1 -21.07 -36.40 25.05
CA MET A 1 -20.25 -35.24 25.48
C MET A 1 -19.39 -34.79 24.29
N ILE A 2 -19.91 -33.93 23.41
CA ILE A 2 -19.19 -33.36 22.27
C ILE A 2 -19.53 -31.87 22.29
N LEU A 3 -18.77 -31.06 23.03
CA LEU A 3 -19.10 -29.63 23.25
C LEU A 3 -17.87 -28.80 23.67
N THR A 4 -16.71 -29.01 23.05
CA THR A 4 -15.48 -28.33 23.51
C THR A 4 -14.49 -27.95 22.40
N SER A 5 -14.93 -27.34 21.29
CA SER A 5 -13.97 -26.88 20.25
C SER A 5 -14.34 -25.61 19.46
N LEU A 6 -15.27 -24.77 19.93
CA LEU A 6 -15.58 -23.48 19.28
C LEU A 6 -15.09 -22.28 20.10
N ALA A 7 -13.77 -22.15 20.28
CA ALA A 7 -13.18 -20.96 20.88
C ALA A 7 -11.97 -20.44 20.08
N LEU A 8 -12.05 -20.50 18.75
CA LEU A 8 -11.12 -19.80 17.85
C LEU A 8 -11.81 -18.58 17.22
N ILE A 9 -12.50 -17.79 18.04
CA ILE A 9 -13.07 -16.51 17.59
C ILE A 9 -11.94 -15.49 17.57
N ALA A 10 -11.37 -15.34 16.38
CA ALA A 10 -10.98 -14.07 15.78
C ALA A 10 -10.30 -13.05 16.70
N ALA A 11 -9.02 -13.26 17.00
CA ALA A 11 -8.12 -12.12 17.12
C ALA A 11 -7.97 -11.50 15.73
N GLN A 12 -8.93 -10.65 15.33
CA GLN A 12 -8.72 -9.79 14.17
C GLN A 12 -7.54 -8.89 14.52
N PRO A 13 -6.44 -8.93 13.75
CA PRO A 13 -5.36 -7.99 13.98
C PRO A 13 -5.97 -6.59 13.93
N ALA A 14 -5.75 -5.80 14.99
CA ALA A 14 -6.15 -4.41 14.98
C ALA A 14 -5.56 -3.78 13.72
N LEU A 15 -6.41 -3.23 12.86
CA LEU A 15 -6.00 -2.47 11.69
C LEU A 15 -5.01 -1.40 12.18
N ASP A 16 -3.75 -1.53 11.79
CA ASP A 16 -2.77 -0.47 11.98
C ASP A 16 -3.17 0.67 11.04
N ASP A 17 -3.97 1.57 11.59
CA ASP A 17 -4.56 2.73 10.95
C ASP A 17 -3.46 3.64 10.34
N ALA A 18 -2.27 3.70 10.94
CA ALA A 18 -1.15 4.46 10.38
C ALA A 18 -0.59 3.79 9.12
N ALA A 19 -0.38 2.47 9.14
CA ALA A 19 0.10 1.74 7.98
C ALA A 19 -0.92 1.74 6.82
N LEU A 20 -2.21 1.62 7.14
CA LEU A 20 -3.28 1.72 6.14
C LEU A 20 -3.31 3.10 5.49
N ARG A 21 -3.32 4.18 6.28
CA ARG A 21 -3.29 5.55 5.75
C ARG A 21 -2.05 5.81 4.90
N HIS A 22 -0.88 5.35 5.35
CA HIS A 22 0.35 5.45 4.55
C HIS A 22 0.18 4.75 3.18
N ASP A 23 -0.34 3.51 3.17
CA ASP A 23 -0.51 2.75 1.92
C ASP A 23 -1.54 3.44 0.99
N VAL A 24 -2.63 3.98 1.54
CA VAL A 24 -3.62 4.77 0.78
C VAL A 24 -3.01 6.06 0.22
N ARG A 25 -2.20 6.76 1.02
CA ARG A 25 -1.49 7.97 0.59
C ARG A 25 -0.53 7.68 -0.57
N CYS A 26 0.24 6.60 -0.47
CA CYS A 26 1.11 6.18 -1.56
C CYS A 26 0.35 5.84 -2.83
N MET A 27 -0.75 5.09 -2.70
CA MET A 27 -1.62 4.77 -3.82
C MET A 27 -2.15 6.05 -4.50
N ALA A 28 -2.63 7.03 -3.74
CA ALA A 28 -3.16 8.29 -4.27
C ALA A 28 -2.07 9.13 -4.97
N ALA A 29 -0.93 9.34 -4.32
CA ALA A 29 0.18 10.14 -4.86
C ALA A 29 0.76 9.52 -6.14
N LEU A 30 0.99 8.21 -6.15
CA LEU A 30 1.51 7.51 -7.33
C LEU A 30 0.48 7.43 -8.46
N SER A 31 -0.81 7.35 -8.16
CA SER A 31 -1.86 7.45 -9.19
C SER A 31 -1.86 8.82 -9.87
N ALA A 32 -1.70 9.90 -9.10
CA ALA A 32 -1.56 11.25 -9.64
C ALA A 32 -0.29 11.38 -10.49
N ALA A 33 0.85 10.83 -10.03
CA ALA A 33 2.09 10.82 -10.78
C ALA A 33 2.00 10.03 -12.10
N ALA A 34 1.34 8.86 -12.09
CA ALA A 34 1.11 8.06 -13.30
C ALA A 34 0.20 8.79 -14.31
N ALA A 35 -0.76 9.58 -13.83
CA ALA A 35 -1.62 10.40 -14.68
C ALA A 35 -0.86 11.57 -15.33
N ALA A 36 0.12 12.14 -14.61
CA ALA A 36 0.96 13.23 -15.09
C ALA A 36 2.16 12.78 -15.97
N ALA A 37 2.54 11.50 -15.91
CA ALA A 37 3.66 10.96 -16.68
C ALA A 37 3.39 10.94 -18.20
N GLU A 38 4.26 11.59 -18.97
CA GLU A 38 4.19 11.64 -20.43
C GLU A 38 4.84 10.41 -21.08
N GLU A 39 5.94 9.92 -20.50
CA GLU A 39 6.66 8.76 -21.00
C GLU A 39 5.94 7.47 -20.64
N ALA A 40 5.62 6.65 -21.65
CA ALA A 40 4.86 5.41 -21.47
C ALA A 40 5.57 4.41 -20.53
N GLU A 41 6.89 4.31 -20.61
CA GLU A 41 7.68 3.43 -19.74
C GLU A 41 7.60 3.88 -18.28
N MET A 42 7.83 5.17 -18.02
CA MET A 42 7.70 5.75 -16.69
C MET A 42 6.29 5.54 -16.12
N LYS A 43 5.26 5.81 -16.92
CA LYS A 43 3.87 5.60 -16.54
C LYS A 43 3.57 4.15 -16.17
N ASN A 44 4.08 3.19 -16.94
CA ASN A 44 3.91 1.77 -16.65
C ASN A 44 4.60 1.39 -15.35
N ASN A 45 5.83 1.88 -15.12
CA ASN A 45 6.57 1.63 -13.89
C ASN A 45 5.84 2.19 -12.66
N ILE A 46 5.34 3.43 -12.73
CA ILE A 46 4.57 4.03 -11.64
C ILE A 46 3.27 3.23 -11.42
N THR A 47 2.57 2.84 -12.49
CA THR A 47 1.34 2.03 -12.40
C THR A 47 1.58 0.69 -11.69
N LEU A 48 2.71 0.04 -11.95
CA LEU A 48 3.10 -1.19 -11.27
C LEU A 48 3.29 -0.95 -9.77
N ILE A 49 3.96 0.13 -9.38
CA ILE A 49 4.16 0.51 -7.98
C ILE A 49 2.81 0.86 -7.31
N THR A 50 1.94 1.60 -7.99
CA THR A 50 0.57 1.88 -7.51
C THR A 50 -0.18 0.57 -7.24
N THR A 51 -0.08 -0.40 -8.15
CA THR A 51 -0.73 -1.72 -7.99
C THR A 51 -0.23 -2.48 -6.77
N TYR A 52 1.07 -2.37 -6.44
CA TYR A 52 1.61 -2.92 -5.20
C TYR A 52 0.93 -2.34 -3.95
N PHE A 53 0.70 -1.01 -3.91
CA PHE A 53 0.01 -0.38 -2.79
C PHE A 53 -1.49 -0.71 -2.75
N ILE A 54 -2.16 -0.84 -3.90
CA ILE A 54 -3.55 -1.34 -3.96
C ILE A 54 -3.65 -2.70 -3.28
N GLY A 55 -2.79 -3.65 -3.65
CA GLY A 55 -2.79 -4.99 -3.05
C GLY A 55 -2.53 -4.98 -1.54
N ARG A 56 -1.71 -4.03 -1.04
CA ARG A 56 -1.51 -3.85 0.41
C ARG A 56 -2.73 -3.30 1.11
N VAL A 57 -3.40 -2.30 0.52
CA VAL A 57 -4.63 -1.73 1.07
C VAL A 57 -5.72 -2.80 1.15
N ASP A 58 -5.95 -3.53 0.04
CA ASP A 58 -6.91 -4.64 -0.01
C ASP A 58 -6.60 -5.72 1.03
N GLY A 59 -5.32 -6.08 1.18
CA GLY A 59 -4.87 -7.08 2.14
C GLY A 59 -5.04 -6.66 3.61
N ARG A 60 -4.90 -5.35 3.90
CA ARG A 60 -5.09 -4.81 5.26
C ARG A 60 -6.55 -4.60 5.58
N ALA A 61 -7.30 -3.99 4.65
CA ALA A 61 -8.63 -3.46 4.90
C ALA A 61 -9.65 -3.89 3.80
N PRO A 62 -9.93 -5.19 3.65
CA PRO A 62 -10.72 -5.73 2.54
C PRO A 62 -12.19 -5.29 2.53
N GLN A 63 -12.68 -4.69 3.62
CA GLN A 63 -14.05 -4.20 3.77
C GLN A 63 -14.11 -2.68 3.96
N ALA A 64 -12.97 -1.98 3.86
CA ALA A 64 -12.95 -0.54 4.03
C ALA A 64 -13.60 0.15 2.83
N ASP A 65 -14.21 1.30 3.10
CA ASP A 65 -14.61 2.22 2.06
C ASP A 65 -13.35 2.90 1.49
N LEU A 66 -12.79 2.29 0.45
CA LEU A 66 -11.58 2.77 -0.20
C LEU A 66 -11.77 4.17 -0.76
N ALA A 67 -12.96 4.51 -1.25
CA ALA A 67 -13.24 5.83 -1.81
C ALA A 67 -13.13 6.90 -0.71
N ALA A 68 -13.74 6.66 0.45
CA ALA A 68 -13.66 7.56 1.60
C ALA A 68 -12.20 7.71 2.12
N LEU A 69 -11.45 6.62 2.16
CA LEU A 69 -10.03 6.64 2.57
C LEU A 69 -9.17 7.47 1.60
N VAL A 70 -9.33 7.24 0.29
CA VAL A 70 -8.62 8.00 -0.73
C VAL A 70 -8.98 9.47 -0.69
N GLU A 71 -10.26 9.80 -0.55
CA GLU A 71 -10.71 11.19 -0.45
C GLU A 71 -10.07 11.90 0.74
N SER A 72 -9.99 11.23 1.89
CA SER A 72 -9.36 11.76 3.10
C SER A 72 -7.86 12.03 2.89
N GLU A 73 -7.12 11.06 2.37
CA GLU A 73 -5.67 11.20 2.17
C GLU A 73 -5.31 12.13 1.00
N ALA A 74 -6.12 12.18 -0.06
CA ALA A 74 -5.93 13.08 -1.19
C ALA A 74 -6.01 14.56 -0.76
N LYS A 75 -6.98 14.90 0.10
CA LYS A 75 -7.08 16.26 0.67
C LYS A 75 -5.85 16.62 1.50
N ALA A 76 -5.30 15.66 2.24
CA ALA A 76 -4.07 15.88 2.99
C ALA A 76 -2.87 16.13 2.05
N LEU A 77 -2.80 15.41 0.92
CA LEU A 77 -1.77 15.57 -0.10
C LEU A 77 -1.80 16.93 -0.81
N GLU A 78 -2.98 17.52 -1.03
CA GLU A 78 -3.10 18.86 -1.64
C GLU A 78 -2.35 19.95 -0.84
N THR A 79 -2.24 19.77 0.47
CA THR A 79 -1.53 20.69 1.37
C THR A 79 -0.10 20.25 1.69
N GLY A 80 0.30 19.07 1.22
CA GLY A 80 1.58 18.44 1.53
C GLY A 80 2.57 18.48 0.37
N ASP A 81 3.79 18.01 0.65
CA ASP A 81 4.84 17.84 -0.37
C ASP A 81 4.66 16.49 -1.09
N MET A 82 4.09 16.56 -2.30
CA MET A 82 3.83 15.38 -3.13
C MET A 82 5.13 14.65 -3.53
N GLU A 83 6.22 15.38 -3.77
CA GLU A 83 7.51 14.80 -4.17
C GLU A 83 8.11 13.98 -3.02
N ALA A 84 8.04 14.53 -1.80
CA ALA A 84 8.47 13.83 -0.60
C ALA A 84 7.69 12.52 -0.38
N VAL A 85 6.37 12.55 -0.58
CA VAL A 85 5.52 11.36 -0.45
C VAL A 85 5.88 10.32 -1.51
N ILE A 86 6.00 10.70 -2.78
CA ILE A 86 6.36 9.76 -3.84
C ILE A 86 7.72 9.10 -3.54
N THR A 87 8.69 9.89 -3.08
CA THR A 87 10.02 9.40 -2.67
C THR A 87 9.92 8.39 -1.52
N GLU A 88 9.13 8.69 -0.49
CA GLU A 88 8.88 7.77 0.63
C GLU A 88 8.28 6.44 0.12
N CYS A 89 7.27 6.51 -0.74
CA CYS A 89 6.59 5.35 -1.29
C CYS A 89 7.51 4.48 -2.16
N ALA A 90 8.39 5.09 -2.97
CA ALA A 90 9.40 4.37 -3.73
C ALA A 90 10.37 3.62 -2.80
N GLY A 91 10.84 4.27 -1.74
CA GLY A 91 11.74 3.66 -0.76
C GLY A 91 11.16 2.42 -0.05
N VAL A 92 9.84 2.40 0.19
CA VAL A 92 9.15 1.21 0.73
C VAL A 92 9.24 0.02 -0.23
N VAL A 93 9.09 0.27 -1.53
CA VAL A 93 9.11 -0.77 -2.56
C VAL A 93 10.54 -1.27 -2.76
N GLU A 94 11.51 -0.36 -2.85
CA GLU A 94 12.94 -0.68 -2.94
C GLU A 94 13.39 -1.56 -1.76
N LYS A 95 13.04 -1.16 -0.53
CA LYS A 95 13.33 -1.95 0.65
C LYS A 95 12.75 -3.36 0.53
N ARG A 96 11.49 -3.48 0.08
CA ARG A 96 10.84 -4.78 -0.04
C ARG A 96 11.46 -5.65 -1.14
N MET A 97 11.86 -5.06 -2.26
CA MET A 97 12.59 -5.77 -3.32
C MET A 97 13.93 -6.30 -2.80
N GLY A 98 14.70 -5.47 -2.09
CA GLY A 98 15.96 -5.90 -1.49
C GLY A 98 15.80 -7.01 -0.45
N GLU A 99 14.68 -7.06 0.29
CA GLU A 99 14.36 -8.20 1.17
C GLU A 99 14.09 -9.48 0.36
N ILE A 100 13.36 -9.38 -0.75
CA ILE A 100 13.04 -10.53 -1.62
C ILE A 100 14.31 -11.08 -2.29
N GLU A 101 15.19 -10.21 -2.79
CA GLU A 101 16.46 -10.59 -3.42
C GLU A 101 17.35 -11.38 -2.46
N LYS A 102 17.48 -10.92 -1.21
CA LYS A 102 18.22 -11.63 -0.16
C LYS A 102 17.68 -13.04 0.07
N LEU A 103 16.35 -13.19 0.15
CA LEU A 103 15.73 -14.51 0.29
C LEU A 103 16.00 -15.43 -0.91
N GLY A 104 16.16 -14.86 -2.11
CA GLY A 104 16.54 -15.61 -3.31
C GLY A 104 18.00 -16.08 -3.27
N GLN A 105 18.90 -15.25 -2.74
CA GLN A 105 20.32 -15.58 -2.60
C GLN A 105 20.57 -16.63 -1.51
N ASP A 106 19.82 -16.58 -0.40
CA ASP A 106 19.95 -17.55 0.71
C ASP A 106 19.47 -18.97 0.34
N LYS A 107 18.76 -19.12 -0.80
CA LYS A 107 18.21 -20.40 -1.28
C LYS A 107 18.91 -20.97 -2.52
N SER A 108 19.95 -20.30 -3.02
CA SER A 108 20.78 -20.78 -4.14
C SER A 108 22.07 -21.41 -3.65
#